data_AF-A0A7S0P462-F1
#
_entry.id   AF-A0A7S0P462-F1
#
_cell.length_a   1.000
_cell.length_b   1.000
_cell.length_c   1.000
_cell.angle_alpha   90.00
_cell.angle_beta   90.00
_cell.angle_gamma   90.00
#
_symmetry.space_group_name_H-M   'P 1'
#
loop_
_entity.id
_entity.type
_entity.pdbx_description
1 polymer ?
#
loop_
_entity_poly.entity_id
_entity_poly.type
_entity_poly.pdbx_seq_one_letter_code
_entity_poly.pdbx_strand_id
1 'polypeptide(L)'
;DDKASTYTDVTALLRGRGIDLDHNRFLILQGEVEQIAMMKPKAPSAHEDGLLEYLEDIIGSNKYVHDIEEAHTKIEELNEQRTSKLNAVKASEQQVQALESRKAEAEEYLRLEGQLDANRAAFYQKNAALAASYMCEIEQKRNQE
;
A
#
# COMPACT_ATOMS: atom_id res chain seq x y z
N ASP A 1 19.85 48.88 -40.60
CA ASP A 1 19.91 47.90 -39.49
C ASP A 1 20.45 48.54 -38.19
N ASP A 2 19.81 49.61 -37.69
CA ASP A 2 20.19 50.30 -36.44
C ASP A 2 19.09 50.21 -35.36
N LYS A 3 18.39 49.07 -35.28
CA LYS A 3 17.40 48.85 -34.23
C LYS A 3 18.08 48.27 -33.00
N ALA A 4 18.02 49.02 -31.88
CA ALA A 4 18.43 48.50 -30.58
C ALA A 4 17.67 47.20 -30.28
N SER A 5 18.42 46.13 -30.04
CA SER A 5 17.88 44.80 -29.72
C SER A 5 18.56 44.30 -28.45
N THR A 6 17.80 43.61 -27.60
CA THR A 6 18.36 43.05 -26.37
C THR A 6 19.02 41.69 -26.63
N TYR A 7 19.92 41.27 -25.75
CA TYR A 7 20.55 39.94 -25.83
C TYR A 7 19.49 38.83 -25.91
N THR A 8 18.42 38.93 -25.12
CA THR A 8 17.27 38.02 -25.14
C THR A 8 16.58 37.94 -26.50
N ASP A 9 16.39 39.08 -27.19
CA ASP A 9 15.74 39.10 -28.51
C ASP A 9 16.61 38.41 -29.57
N VAL A 10 17.92 38.62 -29.50
CA VAL A 10 18.90 38.02 -30.42
C VAL A 10 19.02 36.51 -30.17
N THR A 11 19.12 36.09 -28.91
CA THR A 11 19.19 34.67 -28.53
C THR A 11 17.92 33.92 -28.93
N ALA A 12 16.73 34.51 -28.74
CA ALA A 12 15.48 33.88 -29.17
C ALA A 12 15.39 33.71 -30.69
N LEU A 13 15.83 34.73 -31.46
CA LEU A 13 15.85 34.69 -32.91
C LEU A 13 16.83 33.64 -33.47
N LEU A 14 18.00 33.48 -32.83
CA LEU A 14 19.02 32.50 -33.20
C LEU A 14 18.62 31.08 -32.79
N ARG A 15 18.00 30.91 -31.61
CA ARG A 15 17.42 29.64 -31.18
C ARG A 15 16.35 29.15 -32.16
N GLY A 16 15.52 30.04 -32.68
CA GLY A 16 14.55 29.72 -33.74
C GLY A 16 15.17 29.25 -35.07
N ARG A 17 16.47 29.52 -35.28
CA ARG A 17 17.27 29.02 -36.41
C ARG A 17 18.17 27.84 -36.05
N GLY A 18 18.06 27.28 -34.84
CA GLY A 18 18.85 26.15 -34.37
C GLY A 18 20.27 26.52 -33.92
N ILE A 19 20.56 27.80 -33.67
CA ILE A 19 21.83 28.26 -33.11
C ILE A 19 21.61 28.58 -31.64
N ASP A 20 22.12 27.71 -30.75
CA ASP A 20 22.10 27.93 -29.31
C ASP A 20 23.32 28.74 -28.86
N LEU A 21 23.06 29.80 -28.10
CA LEU A 21 24.09 30.68 -27.54
C LEU A 21 24.27 30.47 -26.02
N ASP A 22 23.40 29.70 -25.36
CA ASP A 22 23.43 29.58 -23.90
C ASP A 22 24.70 28.84 -23.43
N HIS A 23 25.13 27.84 -24.20
CA HIS A 23 26.27 26.98 -23.85
C HIS A 23 27.48 27.18 -24.77
N ASN A 24 27.43 28.12 -25.72
CA ASN A 24 28.50 28.39 -26.70
C ASN A 24 29.04 27.17 -27.47
N ARG A 25 28.29 26.05 -27.53
CA ARG A 25 28.74 24.76 -28.11
C ARG A 25 29.02 24.78 -29.62
N PHE A 26 28.65 25.86 -30.30
CA PHE A 26 28.99 26.08 -31.70
C PHE A 26 30.44 26.57 -31.89
N LEU A 27 31.07 27.08 -30.84
CA LEU A 27 32.49 27.42 -30.82
C LEU A 27 33.25 26.15 -30.43
N ILE A 28 34.28 25.82 -31.20
CA ILE A 28 35.19 24.72 -30.87
C ILE A 28 36.57 25.35 -30.72
N LEU A 29 36.97 25.53 -29.47
CA LEU A 29 38.31 26.02 -29.13
C LEU A 29 39.20 24.84 -28.74
N GLN A 30 40.50 24.95 -29.05
CA GLN A 30 41.46 23.88 -28.73
C GLN A 30 41.46 23.53 -27.23
N GLY A 31 41.32 24.52 -26.35
CA GLY A 31 41.25 24.30 -24.91
C GLY A 31 39.99 23.54 -24.45
N GLU A 32 38.86 23.68 -25.15
CA GLU A 32 37.62 22.95 -24.82
C GLU A 32 37.73 21.47 -25.18
N VAL A 33 38.37 21.16 -26.31
CA VAL A 33 38.62 19.77 -26.72
C VAL A 33 39.51 19.05 -25.70
N GLU A 34 40.55 19.72 -25.20
CA GLU A 34 41.43 19.19 -24.16
C GLU A 34 40.69 19.02 -22.81
N GLN A 35 39.83 19.97 -22.44
CA GLN A 35 39.00 19.86 -21.23
C GLN A 35 38.04 18.68 -21.30
N ILE A 36 37.33 18.48 -22.42
CA ILE A 36 36.40 17.36 -22.62
C ILE A 36 37.15 16.02 -22.52
N ALA A 37 38.34 15.92 -23.12
CA ALA A 37 39.16 14.72 -23.05
C ALA A 37 39.64 14.38 -21.62
N MET A 38 39.71 15.39 -20.75
CA MET A 38 40.12 15.27 -19.35
C MET A 38 38.94 15.14 -18.37
N MET A 39 37.69 15.25 -18.84
CA MET A 39 36.51 15.09 -17.98
C MET A 39 36.43 13.68 -17.42
N LYS A 40 36.00 13.58 -16.16
CA LYS A 40 35.70 12.28 -15.56
C LYS A 40 34.38 11.74 -16.12
N PRO A 41 34.19 10.41 -16.16
CA PRO A 41 32.94 9.82 -16.67
C PRO A 41 31.67 10.33 -15.95
N LYS A 42 31.78 10.67 -14.67
CA LYS A 42 30.73 11.25 -13.84
C LYS A 42 31.31 12.34 -12.94
N ALA A 43 30.51 13.35 -12.63
CA ALA A 43 30.85 14.39 -11.67
C ALA A 43 31.32 13.78 -10.33
N PRO A 44 32.53 14.13 -9.83
CA PRO A 44 33.00 13.68 -8.51
C PRO A 44 32.36 14.49 -7.37
N SER A 45 31.83 15.68 -7.66
CA SER A 45 31.14 16.55 -6.71
C SER A 45 30.08 17.37 -7.44
N ALA A 46 29.12 17.95 -6.72
CA ALA A 46 28.07 18.79 -7.29
C ALA A 46 28.56 20.13 -7.87
N HIS A 47 29.87 20.42 -7.80
CA HIS A 47 30.48 21.65 -8.31
C HIS A 47 31.41 21.40 -9.51
N GLU A 48 31.63 20.13 -9.88
CA GLU A 48 32.44 19.75 -11.03
C GLU A 48 31.57 18.94 -12.00
N ASP A 49 31.44 19.40 -13.24
CA ASP A 49 30.71 18.66 -14.27
C ASP A 49 31.56 17.51 -14.84
N GLY A 50 30.98 16.31 -14.87
CA GLY A 50 31.53 15.17 -15.59
C GLY A 50 30.99 15.07 -17.00
N LEU A 51 31.47 14.06 -17.74
CA LEU A 51 31.05 13.82 -19.11
C LEU A 51 29.57 13.43 -19.19
N LEU A 52 29.04 12.72 -18.19
CA LEU A 52 27.61 12.36 -18.13
C LEU A 52 26.73 13.61 -18.02
N GLU A 53 27.04 14.48 -17.07
CA GLU A 53 26.29 15.71 -16.82
C GLU A 53 26.34 16.63 -18.05
N TYR A 54 27.51 16.69 -18.71
CA TYR A 54 27.67 17.39 -19.99
C TYR A 54 26.76 16.83 -21.09
N LEU A 55 26.67 15.50 -21.23
CA LEU A 55 25.78 14.87 -22.21
C LEU A 55 24.30 15.06 -21.87
N GLU A 56 23.94 15.01 -20.58
CA GLU A 56 22.57 15.27 -20.12
C GLU A 56 22.13 16.69 -20.41
N ASP A 57 23.03 17.65 -20.31
CA ASP A 57 22.78 19.05 -20.67
C ASP A 57 22.72 19.27 -22.20
N ILE A 58 23.37 18.41 -23.01
CA ILE A 58 23.18 18.39 -24.47
C ILE A 58 21.79 17.89 -24.84
N ILE A 59 21.35 16.82 -24.17
CA ILE A 59 20.06 16.18 -24.42
C ILE A 59 18.91 16.97 -23.77
N GLY A 60 19.19 17.75 -22.72
CA GLY A 60 18.20 18.42 -21.88
C GLY A 60 17.44 17.47 -20.96
N SER A 61 18.06 16.33 -20.58
CA SER A 61 17.49 15.36 -19.65
C SER A 61 17.74 15.71 -18.18
N ASN A 62 18.68 16.61 -17.90
CA ASN A 62 19.00 17.14 -16.57
C ASN A 62 17.77 17.61 -15.78
N LYS A 63 16.78 18.22 -16.47
CA LYS A 63 15.52 18.67 -15.85
C LYS A 63 14.70 17.57 -15.18
N TYR A 64 14.86 16.31 -15.61
CA TYR A 64 14.08 15.20 -15.05
C TYR A 64 14.73 14.58 -13.81
N VAL A 65 16.02 14.86 -13.55
CA VAL A 65 16.76 14.24 -12.44
C VAL A 65 16.06 14.54 -11.11
N HIS A 66 15.70 15.81 -10.88
CA HIS A 66 15.02 16.22 -9.66
C HIS A 66 13.63 15.58 -9.50
N ASP A 67 12.80 15.63 -10.54
CA ASP A 67 11.45 15.05 -10.52
C ASP A 67 11.49 13.54 -10.26
N ILE A 68 12.48 12.84 -10.82
CA ILE A 68 12.70 11.40 -10.60
C ILE A 68 13.11 11.13 -9.16
N GLU A 69 14.04 11.91 -8.61
CA GLU A 69 14.48 11.77 -7.22
C GLU A 69 13.32 12.00 -6.24
N GLU A 70 12.52 13.05 -6.44
CA GLU A 70 11.34 13.33 -5.60
C GLU A 70 10.31 12.19 -5.69
N ALA A 71 10.01 11.73 -6.90
CA ALA A 71 9.10 10.61 -7.11
C ALA A 71 9.62 9.32 -6.45
N HIS A 72 10.94 9.08 -6.51
CA HIS A 72 11.57 7.93 -5.87
C HIS A 72 11.43 7.99 -4.35
N THR A 73 11.76 9.12 -3.73
CA THR A 73 11.54 9.33 -2.28
C THR A 73 10.08 9.11 -1.91
N LYS A 74 9.14 9.58 -2.74
CA LYS A 74 7.71 9.39 -2.45
C LYS A 74 7.28 7.93 -2.50
N ILE A 75 7.82 7.17 -3.45
CA ILE A 75 7.58 5.73 -3.57
C ILE A 75 8.09 4.99 -2.33
N GLU A 76 9.28 5.35 -1.83
CA GLU A 76 9.85 4.75 -0.62
C GLU A 76 8.95 4.99 0.61
N GLU A 77 8.51 6.23 0.84
CA GLU A 77 7.59 6.57 1.94
C GLU A 77 6.28 5.77 1.87
N LEU A 78 5.69 5.67 0.68
CA LEU A 78 4.43 4.94 0.48
C LEU A 78 4.61 3.43 0.67
N ASN A 79 5.75 2.88 0.27
CA ASN A 79 6.07 1.47 0.47
C ASN A 79 6.26 1.13 1.94
N GLU A 80 6.88 2.01 2.72
CA GLU A 80 7.02 1.84 4.17
C GLU A 80 5.64 1.84 4.85
N GLN A 81 4.79 2.82 4.54
CA GLN A 81 3.42 2.89 5.05
C GLN A 81 2.59 1.66 4.67
N ARG A 82 2.68 1.22 3.41
CA ARG A 82 2.00 0.02 2.92
C ARG A 82 2.44 -1.21 3.70
N THR A 83 3.74 -1.37 3.91
CA THR A 83 4.31 -2.52 4.63
C THR A 83 3.83 -2.55 6.08
N SER A 84 3.86 -1.41 6.77
CA SER A 84 3.35 -1.29 8.15
C SER A 84 1.88 -1.69 8.25
N LYS A 85 1.01 -1.14 7.39
CA LYS A 85 -0.42 -1.47 7.36
C LYS A 85 -0.69 -2.94 7.04
N LEU A 86 0.04 -3.49 6.07
CA LEU A 86 -0.11 -4.89 5.66
C LEU A 86 0.30 -5.85 6.78
N ASN A 87 1.34 -5.52 7.55
CA ASN A 87 1.73 -6.30 8.72
C ASN A 87 0.66 -6.25 9.82
N ALA A 88 0.06 -5.08 10.08
CA ALA A 88 -1.03 -4.95 11.04
C ALA A 88 -2.27 -5.76 10.67
N VAL A 89 -2.65 -5.75 9.38
CA VAL A 89 -3.78 -6.54 8.88
C VAL A 89 -3.50 -8.04 9.04
N LYS A 90 -2.32 -8.50 8.62
CA LYS A 90 -1.93 -9.92 8.76
C LYS A 90 -1.94 -10.39 10.21
N ALA A 91 -1.45 -9.55 11.14
CA ALA A 91 -1.48 -9.87 12.56
C ALA A 91 -2.92 -10.01 13.08
N SER A 92 -3.83 -9.12 12.66
CA SER A 92 -5.25 -9.19 13.02
C SER A 92 -5.93 -10.44 12.42
N GLU A 93 -5.67 -10.76 11.16
CA GLU A 93 -6.19 -11.97 10.51
C GLU A 93 -5.76 -13.24 11.23
N GLN A 94 -4.49 -13.33 11.63
CA GLN A 94 -3.98 -14.46 12.41
C GLN A 94 -4.66 -14.58 13.78
N GLN A 95 -4.91 -13.46 14.47
CA GLN A 95 -5.61 -13.46 15.75
C GLN A 95 -7.05 -13.94 15.60
N VAL A 96 -7.77 -13.49 14.57
CA VAL A 96 -9.15 -13.95 14.28
C VAL A 96 -9.15 -15.44 13.98
N GLN A 97 -8.24 -15.89 13.11
CA GLN A 97 -8.14 -17.31 12.74
C GLN A 97 -7.81 -18.20 13.95
N ALA A 98 -6.97 -17.72 14.88
CA ALA A 98 -6.65 -18.44 16.11
C ALA A 98 -7.86 -18.59 17.05
N LEU A 99 -8.84 -17.68 16.98
CA LEU A 99 -10.03 -17.71 17.83
C LEU A 99 -11.18 -18.55 17.25
N GLU A 100 -11.19 -18.84 15.94
CA GLU A 100 -12.31 -19.52 15.28
C GLU A 100 -12.60 -20.90 15.87
N SER A 101 -11.57 -21.69 16.19
CA SER A 101 -11.73 -23.02 16.79
C SER A 101 -12.43 -22.96 18.16
N ARG A 102 -12.00 -22.03 19.02
CA ARG A 102 -12.58 -21.84 20.36
C ARG A 102 -14.02 -21.33 20.30
N LYS A 103 -14.31 -20.45 19.34
CA LYS A 103 -15.66 -19.97 19.06
C LYS A 103 -16.57 -21.13 18.63
N ALA A 104 -16.13 -21.96 17.68
CA ALA A 104 -16.89 -23.11 17.21
C ALA A 104 -17.18 -24.12 18.34
N GLU A 105 -16.20 -24.38 19.22
CA GLU A 105 -16.39 -25.22 20.39
C GLU A 105 -17.44 -24.64 21.36
N ALA A 106 -17.39 -23.33 21.64
CA ALA A 106 -18.36 -22.66 22.50
C ALA A 106 -19.77 -22.66 21.91
N GLU A 107 -19.91 -22.44 20.60
CA GLU A 107 -21.20 -22.52 19.90
C GLU A 107 -21.80 -23.93 19.96
N GLU A 108 -20.96 -24.96 19.79
CA GLU A 108 -21.39 -26.36 19.88
C GLU A 108 -21.81 -26.74 21.31
N TYR A 109 -21.09 -26.26 22.32
CA TYR A 109 -21.49 -26.44 23.72
C TYR A 109 -22.88 -25.87 24.00
N LEU A 110 -23.15 -24.62 23.60
CA LEU A 110 -24.46 -23.98 23.79
C LEU A 110 -25.57 -24.74 23.05
N ARG A 111 -25.27 -25.27 21.85
CA ARG A 111 -26.21 -26.10 21.09
C ARG A 111 -26.56 -27.38 21.85
N LEU A 112 -25.57 -28.06 22.42
CA LEU A 112 -25.76 -29.29 23.20
C LEU A 112 -26.51 -29.02 24.51
N GLU A 113 -26.22 -27.92 25.19
CA GLU A 113 -26.93 -27.50 26.40
C GLU A 113 -28.43 -27.27 26.10
N GLY A 114 -28.75 -26.55 25.01
CA GLY A 114 -30.13 -26.36 24.58
C GLY A 114 -30.87 -27.67 24.26
N GLN A 115 -30.18 -28.66 23.68
CA GLN A 115 -30.76 -29.98 23.43
C GLN A 115 -30.99 -30.76 24.72
N LEU A 116 -30.05 -30.70 25.66
CA LEU A 116 -30.16 -31.34 26.96
C LEU A 116 -31.38 -30.79 27.72
N ASP A 117 -31.58 -29.47 27.71
CA ASP A 117 -32.69 -28.83 28.39
C ASP A 117 -34.04 -29.14 27.72
N ALA A 118 -34.09 -29.18 26.39
CA ALA A 118 -35.28 -29.65 25.68
C ALA A 118 -35.64 -31.12 26.04
N ASN A 119 -34.63 -31.99 26.09
CA ASN A 119 -34.81 -33.40 26.48
C ASN A 119 -35.27 -33.53 27.94
N ARG A 120 -34.69 -32.74 28.86
CA ARG A 120 -35.11 -32.69 30.26
C ARG A 120 -36.56 -32.22 30.39
N ALA A 121 -36.93 -31.16 29.68
CA ALA A 121 -38.30 -30.65 29.68
C ALA A 121 -39.29 -31.72 29.19
N ALA A 122 -38.97 -32.41 28.10
CA ALA A 122 -39.79 -33.51 27.58
C ALA A 122 -39.89 -34.69 28.56
N PHE A 123 -38.80 -35.05 29.24
CA PHE A 123 -38.77 -36.08 30.27
C PHE A 123 -39.68 -35.73 31.45
N TYR A 124 -39.57 -34.51 31.99
CA TYR A 124 -40.42 -34.06 33.09
C TYR A 124 -41.90 -34.00 32.71
N GLN A 125 -42.23 -33.55 31.49
CA GLN A 125 -43.61 -33.54 30.98
C GLN A 125 -44.19 -34.95 30.88
N LYS A 126 -43.43 -35.92 30.35
CA LYS A 126 -43.87 -37.32 30.27
C LYS A 126 -44.08 -37.93 31.65
N ASN A 127 -43.17 -37.70 32.59
CA ASN A 127 -43.31 -38.21 33.94
C ASN A 127 -44.52 -37.62 34.67
N ALA A 128 -44.76 -36.32 34.51
CA ALA A 128 -45.94 -35.66 35.06
C ALA A 128 -47.25 -36.25 34.48
N ALA A 129 -47.30 -36.47 33.16
CA ALA A 129 -48.45 -37.08 32.51
C ALA A 129 -48.69 -38.52 32.98
N LEU A 130 -47.63 -39.32 33.12
CA LEU A 130 -47.73 -40.70 33.63
C LEU A 130 -48.24 -40.73 35.08
N ALA A 131 -47.70 -39.87 35.94
CA ALA A 131 -48.18 -39.74 37.32
C ALA A 131 -49.65 -39.33 37.38
N ALA A 132 -50.08 -38.38 36.54
CA ALA A 132 -51.49 -37.98 36.45
C ALA A 132 -52.40 -39.14 36.00
N SER A 133 -51.94 -39.95 35.04
CA SER A 133 -52.68 -41.16 34.60
C SER A 133 -52.85 -42.16 35.74
N TYR A 134 -51.78 -42.47 36.47
CA TYR A 134 -51.85 -43.37 37.63
C TYR A 134 -52.78 -42.85 38.73
N MET A 135 -52.76 -41.55 39.01
CA MET A 135 -53.66 -40.95 39.98
C MET A 135 -55.14 -41.08 39.56
N CYS A 136 -55.44 -40.85 38.27
CA CYS A 136 -56.79 -41.05 37.74
C CYS A 136 -57.24 -42.51 37.84
N GLU A 137 -56.36 -43.47 37.52
CA GLU A 137 -56.67 -44.90 37.69
C GLU A 137 -56.95 -45.29 39.14
N ILE A 138 -56.18 -44.74 40.10
CA ILE A 138 -56.40 -44.98 41.53
C ILE A 138 -57.75 -44.38 41.98
N GLU A 139 -58.07 -43.17 41.54
CA GLU A 139 -59.36 -42.54 41.84
C GLU A 139 -60.55 -43.31 41.26
N GLN A 140 -60.42 -43.81 40.02
CA GLN A 140 -61.46 -44.65 39.40
C GLN A 140 -61.68 -45.94 40.18
N LYS A 141 -60.62 -46.61 40.64
CA LYS A 141 -60.72 -47.82 41.47
C LYS A 141 -61.38 -47.53 42.82
N ARG A 142 -61.03 -46.42 43.47
CA ARG A 142 -61.66 -45.99 44.74
C ARG A 142 -63.15 -45.65 44.62
N ASN A 143 -63.61 -45.22 43.45
CA ASN A 143 -65.01 -44.89 43.22
C ASN A 143 -65.86 -46.09 42.77
N GLN A 144 -65.24 -47.25 42.49
CA GLN A 144 -65.91 -48.49 42.11
C GLN A 144 -66.07 -49.49 43.27
N GLU A 145 -65.36 -49.28 44.38
CA GLU A 145 -65.56 -49.94 45.68
C GLU A 145 -66.58 -49.17 46.54
#